data_AF-A0A1H3HMY5-F1
#
_entry.id   AF-A0A1H3HMY5-F1
#
_cell.length_a   1.000
_cell.length_b   1.000
_cell.length_c   1.000
_cell.angle_alpha   90.00
_cell.angle_beta   90.00
_cell.angle_gamma   90.00
#
_symmetry.space_group_name_H-M   'P 1'
#
loop_
_entity.id
_entity.type
_entity.pdbx_description
1 polymer ?
#
loop_
_entity_poly.entity_id
_entity_poly.type
_entity_poly.pdbx_seq_one_letter_code
_entity_poly.pdbx_strand_id
1 'polypeptide(L)'
;MSGGYGVVIDTIERASAAAARAADAVRPVDLAGTLTGIPLGLPGGRSVDAARQLHDVWARELPTWLTNMADYARQLRTAAAHYRVNEADAQADLHEVLVRGGARPV
;
A
#
# COMPACT_ATOMS: atom_id res chain seq x y z
N MET A 1 19.52 3.17 -19.86
CA MET A 1 18.25 2.55 -20.31
C MET A 1 17.72 1.71 -19.17
N SER A 2 16.69 2.18 -18.47
CA SER A 2 16.01 1.37 -17.47
C SER A 2 15.31 0.23 -18.20
N GLY A 3 15.76 -1.02 -17.99
CA GLY A 3 15.10 -2.19 -18.59
C GLY A 3 13.64 -2.30 -18.16
N GLY A 4 12.87 -3.20 -18.79
CA GLY A 4 11.44 -3.40 -18.50
C GLY A 4 11.12 -3.62 -17.01
N TYR A 5 12.08 -4.15 -16.23
CA TYR A 5 11.96 -4.30 -14.77
C TYR A 5 11.95 -2.98 -14.00
N GLY A 6 12.67 -1.95 -14.45
CA GLY A 6 12.66 -0.63 -13.79
C GLY A 6 11.26 0.01 -13.82
N VAL A 7 10.53 -0.14 -14.92
CA VAL A 7 9.15 0.37 -15.07
C VAL A 7 8.18 -0.36 -14.13
N VAL A 8 8.39 -1.65 -13.91
CA VAL A 8 7.58 -2.45 -12.97
C VAL A 8 7.86 -2.02 -11.53
N ILE A 9 9.14 -1.83 -11.15
CA ILE A 9 9.53 -1.35 -9.83
C ILE A 9 8.89 0.01 -9.53
N ASP A 10 9.00 0.98 -10.45
CA ASP A 10 8.41 2.32 -10.29
C ASP A 10 6.88 2.26 -10.15
N THR A 11 6.24 1.29 -10.82
CA THR A 11 4.78 1.10 -10.72
C THR A 11 4.39 0.52 -9.36
N ILE A 12 5.15 -0.46 -8.86
CA ILE A 12 4.95 -1.04 -7.51
C ILE A 12 5.13 0.04 -6.43
N GLU A 13 6.13 0.90 -6.56
CA GLU A 13 6.37 1.98 -5.59
C GLU A 13 5.25 3.02 -5.59
N ARG A 14 4.78 3.43 -6.77
CA ARG A 14 3.65 4.35 -6.89
C ARG A 14 2.38 3.75 -6.27
N ALA A 15 2.11 2.48 -6.51
CA ALA A 15 0.97 1.77 -5.91
C ALA A 15 1.08 1.69 -4.38
N SER A 16 2.26 1.35 -3.85
CA SER A 16 2.52 1.36 -2.40
C SER A 16 2.29 2.73 -1.78
N ALA A 17 2.83 3.79 -2.42
CA ALA A 17 2.68 5.15 -1.95
C ALA A 17 1.22 5.62 -1.99
N ALA A 18 0.46 5.25 -3.04
CA ALA A 18 -0.96 5.54 -3.12
C ALA A 18 -1.76 4.85 -2.01
N ALA A 19 -1.48 3.58 -1.73
CA ALA A 19 -2.14 2.84 -0.67
C ALA A 19 -1.86 3.45 0.72
N ALA A 20 -0.61 3.82 1.01
CA ALA A 20 -0.25 4.50 2.24
C ALA A 20 -0.97 5.85 2.40
N ARG A 21 -0.99 6.68 1.34
CA ARG A 21 -1.69 7.98 1.36
C ARG A 21 -3.19 7.82 1.59
N ALA A 22 -3.83 6.83 1.00
CA ALA A 22 -5.24 6.55 1.21
C ALA A 22 -5.52 6.18 2.68
N ALA A 23 -4.70 5.30 3.27
CA ALA A 23 -4.82 4.95 4.67
C ALA A 23 -4.60 6.17 5.59
N ASP A 24 -3.59 7.00 5.31
CA ASP A 24 -3.28 8.18 6.11
C ASP A 24 -4.38 9.26 6.02
N ALA A 25 -5.04 9.40 4.87
CA ALA A 25 -6.15 10.33 4.69
C ALA A 25 -7.42 9.89 5.44
N VAL A 26 -7.67 8.58 5.51
CA VAL A 26 -8.88 8.01 6.14
C VAL A 26 -8.71 7.82 7.64
N ARG A 27 -7.51 7.47 8.12
CA ARG A 27 -7.22 7.21 9.54
C ARG A 27 -7.72 8.30 10.50
N PRO A 28 -7.57 9.62 10.23
CA PRO A 28 -8.05 10.66 11.14
C PRO A 28 -9.57 10.87 11.08
N VAL A 29 -10.26 10.31 10.07
CA VAL A 29 -11.71 10.46 9.91
C VAL A 29 -12.41 9.42 10.79
N ASP A 30 -12.73 9.81 12.02
CA ASP A 30 -13.48 8.97 12.98
C ASP A 30 -14.97 8.87 12.58
N LEU A 31 -15.23 8.20 11.46
CA LEU A 31 -16.58 8.05 10.90
C LEU A 31 -17.55 7.41 11.89
N ALA A 32 -17.10 6.39 12.64
CA ALA A 32 -17.92 5.77 13.68
C ALA A 32 -18.22 6.78 14.81
N GLY A 33 -17.22 7.46 15.35
CA GLY A 33 -17.38 8.44 16.41
C GLY A 33 -18.32 9.60 16.06
N THR A 34 -18.39 10.01 14.79
CA THR A 34 -19.36 11.04 14.36
C THR A 34 -20.83 10.61 14.53
N LEU A 35 -21.12 9.31 14.51
CA LEU A 35 -22.47 8.78 14.61
C LEU A 35 -22.94 8.59 16.06
N THR A 36 -22.03 8.57 17.04
CA THR A 36 -22.35 8.38 18.47
C THR A 36 -23.27 9.47 19.04
N GLY A 37 -23.28 10.67 18.45
CA GLY A 37 -24.15 11.78 18.88
C GLY A 37 -25.60 11.72 18.36
N ILE A 38 -25.86 10.97 17.29
CA ILE A 38 -27.19 10.92 16.64
C ILE A 38 -28.27 10.31 17.55
N PRO A 39 -28.03 9.18 18.27
CA PRO A 39 -29.01 8.61 19.19
C PRO A 39 -29.46 9.56 20.30
N LEU A 40 -28.61 10.50 20.70
CA LEU A 40 -28.89 11.48 21.77
C LEU A 40 -29.83 12.60 21.29
N GLY A 41 -29.81 12.93 20.00
CA GLY A 41 -30.64 14.01 19.43
C GLY A 41 -31.99 13.56 18.89
N LEU A 42 -32.20 12.27 18.61
CA LEU A 42 -33.39 11.76 17.91
C LEU A 42 -33.96 10.45 18.50
N PRO A 43 -34.30 10.39 19.80
CA PRO A 43 -34.77 9.14 20.43
C PRO A 43 -35.99 8.54 19.73
N GLY A 44 -35.94 7.23 19.45
CA GLY A 44 -37.05 6.45 18.89
C GLY A 44 -37.26 6.54 17.37
N GLY A 45 -36.44 7.32 16.64
CA GLY A 45 -36.52 7.41 15.19
C GLY A 45 -35.84 6.23 14.48
N ARG A 46 -36.43 5.75 13.37
CA ARG A 46 -35.79 4.79 12.44
C ARG A 46 -34.36 5.20 12.02
N SER A 47 -34.08 6.50 11.99
CA SER A 47 -32.75 7.05 11.68
C SER A 47 -31.70 6.73 12.74
N VAL A 48 -32.09 6.53 14.01
CA VAL A 48 -31.16 6.12 15.08
C VAL A 48 -30.69 4.69 14.89
N ASP A 49 -31.59 3.78 14.52
CA ASP A 49 -31.20 2.38 14.27
C ASP A 49 -30.32 2.27 13.03
N ALA A 50 -30.60 3.05 11.99
CA ALA A 50 -29.72 3.16 10.83
C ALA A 50 -28.34 3.73 11.19
N ALA A 51 -28.29 4.77 12.03
CA ALA A 51 -27.03 5.35 12.51
C ALA A 51 -26.22 4.37 13.37
N ARG A 52 -26.88 3.57 14.22
CA ARG A 52 -26.22 2.51 15.01
C ARG A 52 -25.65 1.41 14.12
N GLN A 53 -26.42 0.94 13.13
CA GLN A 53 -25.94 -0.06 12.18
C GLN A 53 -24.73 0.45 11.40
N LEU A 54 -24.77 1.69 10.94
CA LEU A 54 -23.66 2.30 10.20
C LEU A 54 -22.43 2.52 11.09
N HIS A 55 -22.63 2.96 12.33
CA HIS A 55 -21.58 3.04 13.35
C HIS A 55 -20.88 1.69 13.51
N ASP A 56 -21.64 0.62 13.71
CA ASP A 56 -21.08 -0.70 13.96
C ASP A 56 -20.34 -1.27 12.75
N VAL A 57 -20.82 -1.00 11.54
CA VAL A 57 -20.13 -1.35 10.30
C VAL A 57 -18.81 -0.58 10.21
N TRP A 58 -18.83 0.74 10.37
CA TRP A 58 -17.62 1.56 10.27
C TRP A 58 -16.61 1.24 11.36
N ALA A 59 -17.05 1.00 12.60
CA ALA A 59 -16.19 0.61 13.70
C ALA A 59 -15.45 -0.72 13.46
N ARG A 60 -16.04 -1.64 12.68
CA ARG A 60 -15.42 -2.93 12.32
C ARG A 60 -14.58 -2.86 11.05
N GLU A 61 -15.12 -2.24 10.00
CA GLU A 61 -14.54 -2.30 8.65
C GLU A 61 -13.38 -1.32 8.47
N LEU A 62 -13.44 -0.11 9.05
CA LEU A 62 -12.38 0.90 8.86
C LEU A 62 -11.03 0.45 9.42
N PRO A 63 -10.92 -0.07 10.67
CA PRO A 63 -9.64 -0.56 11.19
C PRO A 63 -9.06 -1.70 10.35
N THR A 64 -9.93 -2.60 9.90
CA THR A 64 -9.55 -3.74 9.03
C THR A 64 -9.02 -3.25 7.68
N TRP A 65 -9.74 -2.33 7.04
CA TRP A 65 -9.32 -1.74 5.77
C TRP A 65 -8.00 -0.97 5.91
N LEU A 66 -7.83 -0.16 6.97
CA LEU A 66 -6.59 0.57 7.24
C LEU A 66 -5.40 -0.38 7.43
N THR A 67 -5.60 -1.49 8.13
CA THR A 67 -4.58 -2.53 8.32
C THR A 67 -4.22 -3.19 7.01
N ASN A 68 -5.22 -3.58 6.21
CA ASN A 68 -5.01 -4.20 4.91
C ASN A 68 -4.24 -3.28 3.94
N MET A 69 -4.54 -1.97 3.96
CA MET A 69 -3.84 -0.98 3.14
C MET A 69 -2.39 -0.79 3.58
N ALA A 70 -2.12 -0.77 4.89
CA ALA A 70 -0.76 -0.71 5.41
C ALA A 70 0.05 -1.97 5.06
N ASP A 71 -0.57 -3.14 5.17
CA ASP A 71 0.02 -4.42 4.82
C ASP A 71 0.32 -4.53 3.33
N TYR A 72 -0.63 -4.12 2.48
CA TYR A 72 -0.45 -4.07 1.04
C TYR A 72 0.70 -3.13 0.64
N ALA A 73 0.73 -1.92 1.21
CA ALA A 73 1.82 -0.98 0.96
C ALA A 73 3.18 -1.54 1.38
N ARG A 74 3.26 -2.24 2.51
CA ARG A 74 4.48 -2.91 3.00
C ARG A 74 4.93 -4.02 2.06
N GLN A 75 4.02 -4.92 1.68
CA GLN A 75 4.32 -6.04 0.77
C GLN A 75 4.85 -5.55 -0.58
N LEU A 76 4.26 -4.48 -1.14
CA LEU A 76 4.74 -3.87 -2.38
C LEU A 76 6.15 -3.28 -2.22
N ARG A 77 6.46 -2.60 -1.10
CA ARG A 77 7.83 -2.09 -0.85
C ARG A 77 8.85 -3.21 -0.75
N THR A 78 8.50 -4.28 -0.05
CA THR A 78 9.35 -5.47 0.06
C THR A 78 9.60 -6.08 -1.31
N ALA A 79 8.55 -6.25 -2.14
CA ALA A 79 8.70 -6.75 -3.51
C ALA A 79 9.61 -5.85 -4.36
N ALA A 80 9.40 -4.53 -4.33
CA ALA A 80 10.26 -3.58 -5.03
C ALA A 80 11.73 -3.66 -4.59
N ALA A 81 12.00 -3.82 -3.30
CA ALA A 81 13.35 -3.99 -2.77
C ALA A 81 14.00 -5.28 -3.29
N HIS A 82 13.28 -6.40 -3.29
CA HIS A 82 13.79 -7.66 -3.86
C HIS A 82 14.10 -7.53 -5.36
N TYR A 83 13.23 -6.91 -6.14
CA TYR A 83 13.49 -6.71 -7.57
C TYR A 83 14.71 -5.82 -7.83
N ARG A 84 14.97 -4.80 -7.00
CA ARG A 84 16.17 -3.96 -7.12
C ARG A 84 17.46 -4.72 -6.85
N VAL A 85 17.48 -5.53 -5.80
CA VAL A 85 18.65 -6.35 -5.46
C VAL A 85 18.95 -7.31 -6.60
N ASN A 86 17.93 -8.03 -7.09
CA ASN A 86 18.10 -8.97 -8.19
C ASN A 86 18.58 -8.28 -9.49
N GLU A 87 18.09 -7.07 -9.78
CA GLU A 87 18.56 -6.31 -10.95
C GLU A 87 20.03 -5.86 -10.78
N ALA A 88 20.42 -5.41 -9.59
CA ALA A 88 21.80 -5.01 -9.31
C ALA A 88 22.78 -6.19 -9.45
N ASP A 89 22.39 -7.36 -8.93
CA ASP A 89 23.19 -8.59 -9.04
C ASP A 89 23.30 -9.03 -10.51
N ALA A 90 22.19 -9.03 -11.26
CA ALA A 90 22.19 -9.37 -12.68
C ALA A 90 23.06 -8.42 -13.52
N GLN A 91 23.06 -7.12 -13.21
CA GLN A 91 23.93 -6.14 -13.87
C GLN A 91 25.40 -6.35 -13.52
N ALA A 92 25.72 -6.70 -12.28
CA ALA A 92 27.08 -7.00 -11.85
C ALA A 92 27.62 -8.25 -12.56
N ASP A 93 26.85 -9.32 -12.62
CA ASP A 93 27.19 -10.56 -13.33
C ASP A 93 27.43 -10.32 -14.83
N LEU A 94 26.53 -9.56 -15.47
CA LEU A 94 26.67 -9.18 -16.88
C LEU A 94 27.95 -8.37 -17.12
N HIS A 95 28.27 -7.43 -16.23
CA HIS A 95 29.49 -6.65 -16.32
C HIS A 95 30.75 -7.52 -16.16
N GLU A 96 30.76 -8.46 -15.21
CA GLU A 96 31.87 -9.40 -15.02
C GLU A 96 32.10 -10.28 -16.27
N VAL A 97 31.03 -10.82 -16.86
CA VAL A 97 31.11 -11.64 -18.08
C VAL A 97 31.67 -10.84 -19.25
N LEU A 98 31.23 -9.60 -19.44
CA LEU A 98 31.73 -8.72 -20.51
C LEU A 98 33.22 -8.36 -20.32
N VAL A 99 33.65 -8.10 -19.09
CA VAL A 99 35.05 -7.79 -18.77
C VAL A 99 35.95 -9.01 -18.99
N ARG A 100 35.53 -10.22 -18.57
CA ARG A 100 36.28 -11.46 -18.79
C ARG A 100 36.31 -11.89 -20.26
N GLY A 101 35.22 -11.70 -21.01
CA GLY A 101 35.13 -12.05 -22.43
C GLY A 101 35.94 -11.12 -23.35
N GLY A 102 36.30 -9.91 -22.89
CA GLY A 102 37.09 -8.94 -23.64
C GLY A 102 38.60 -9.20 -23.65
N ALA A 103 39.12 -10.05 -22.76
CA ALA A 103 40.55 -10.39 -22.70
C ALA A 103 40.86 -11.58 -23.62
N ARG A 104 40.83 -11.36 -24.94
CA ARG A 104 41.45 -12.30 -25.90
C ARG A 104 42.95 -11.98 -25.97
N PRO A 105 43.87 -12.89 -25.60
CA PRO A 105 45.29 -12.67 -25.80
C PRO A 105 45.60 -12.71 -27.30
N VAL A 106 46.34 -11.70 -27.79
CA VAL A 106 46.99 -11.70 -29.11
C VAL A 106 48.38 -12.32 -29.00
#